data_AF-A0A2S9FFM4-F1
#
_entry.id   AF-A0A2S9FFM4-F1
#
_cell.length_a   1.000
_cell.length_b   1.000
_cell.length_c   1.000
_cell.angle_alpha   90.00
_cell.angle_beta   90.00
_cell.angle_gamma   90.00
#
_symmetry.space_group_name_H-M   'P 1'
#
loop_
_entity.id
_entity.type
_entity.pdbx_description
1 polymer ?
#
loop_
_entity_poly.entity_id
_entity_poly.type
_entity_poly.pdbx_seq_one_letter_code
_entity_poly.pdbx_strand_id
1 'polypeptide(L)'
;MVTRIVIIGGGPAGYEAALVAAARGRDVTQVTIVDSDGIGGACVLYDCVPSKSFIASTGVRTELRRAKGLGFDIAIDDAKIS
;
A
#
# COMPACT_ATOMS: atom_id res chain seq x y z
N MET A 1 -10.90 -7.77 33.65
CA MET A 1 -9.85 -8.71 33.21
C MET A 1 -9.45 -8.29 31.80
N VAL A 2 -8.16 -8.15 31.51
CA VAL A 2 -7.67 -7.72 30.19
C VAL A 2 -7.70 -8.89 29.22
N THR A 3 -8.31 -8.72 28.05
CA THR A 3 -8.30 -9.72 26.97
C THR A 3 -6.98 -9.62 26.20
N ARG A 4 -6.26 -10.74 26.08
CA ARG A 4 -4.98 -10.81 25.35
C ARG A 4 -5.18 -11.45 24.00
N ILE A 5 -4.70 -10.79 22.95
CA ILE A 5 -4.83 -11.23 21.56
C ILE A 5 -3.44 -11.24 20.94
N VAL A 6 -3.06 -12.37 20.34
CA VAL A 6 -1.86 -12.50 19.51
C VAL A 6 -2.31 -12.68 18.08
N ILE A 7 -1.78 -11.84 17.19
CA ILE A 7 -2.05 -11.87 15.75
C ILE A 7 -0.76 -12.28 15.05
N ILE A 8 -0.83 -13.37 14.28
CA ILE A 8 0.30 -13.86 13.47
C ILE A 8 0.04 -13.39 12.03
N GLY A 9 0.89 -12.49 11.55
CA GLY A 9 0.73 -11.76 10.31
C GLY A 9 0.34 -10.30 10.54
N GLY A 10 1.21 -9.39 10.13
CA GLY A 10 1.10 -7.93 10.18
C GLY A 10 0.67 -7.32 8.85
N GLY A 11 0.08 -8.11 7.95
CA GLY A 11 -0.59 -7.61 6.73
C GLY A 11 -1.87 -6.82 7.03
N PRO A 12 -2.59 -6.33 6.00
CA PRO A 12 -3.74 -5.44 6.17
C PRO A 12 -4.79 -5.98 7.14
N ALA A 13 -5.19 -7.24 6.97
CA ALA A 13 -6.15 -7.87 7.88
C ALA A 13 -5.63 -7.96 9.33
N GLY A 14 -4.34 -8.23 9.51
CA GLY A 14 -3.73 -8.41 10.81
C GLY A 14 -3.57 -7.10 11.58
N TYR A 15 -2.97 -6.08 10.95
CA TYR A 15 -2.81 -4.79 11.62
C TYR A 15 -4.15 -4.06 11.78
N GLU A 16 -5.13 -4.22 10.87
CA GLU A 16 -6.46 -3.64 11.07
C GLU A 16 -7.20 -4.29 12.24
N ALA A 17 -7.17 -5.62 12.35
CA ALA A 17 -7.73 -6.32 13.51
C ALA A 17 -7.04 -5.88 14.82
N ALA A 18 -5.72 -5.68 14.79
CA ALA A 18 -4.94 -5.18 15.90
C ALA A 18 -5.36 -3.76 16.33
N LEU A 19 -5.57 -2.86 15.36
CA LEU A 19 -6.01 -1.48 15.62
C LEU A 19 -7.41 -1.45 16.24
N VAL A 20 -8.35 -2.24 15.71
CA VAL A 20 -9.72 -2.35 16.26
C VAL A 20 -9.69 -2.86 17.71
N ALA A 21 -8.89 -3.88 17.99
CA ALA A 21 -8.72 -4.36 19.35
C ALA A 21 -8.08 -3.29 20.25
N ALA A 22 -6.96 -2.68 19.82
CA ALA A 22 -6.26 -1.67 20.61
C ALA A 22 -7.13 -0.43 20.93
N ALA A 23 -8.07 -0.08 20.05
CA ALA A 23 -9.01 1.02 20.26
C ALA A 23 -9.97 0.83 21.44
N ARG A 24 -10.08 -0.39 21.99
CA ARG A 24 -10.92 -0.67 23.17
C ARG A 24 -10.29 -0.23 24.50
N GLY A 25 -9.03 0.22 24.48
CA GLY A 25 -8.29 0.64 25.67
C GLY A 25 -7.41 -0.48 26.24
N ARG A 26 -6.26 -0.10 26.81
CA ARG A 26 -5.24 -1.05 27.31
C ARG A 26 -5.69 -1.82 28.56
N ASP A 27 -6.63 -1.26 29.30
CA ASP A 27 -7.31 -1.85 30.45
C ASP A 27 -8.35 -2.91 30.06
N VAL A 28 -8.81 -2.89 28.81
CA VAL A 28 -9.77 -3.87 28.25
C VAL A 28 -9.05 -4.91 27.39
N THR A 29 -8.11 -4.48 26.56
CA THR A 29 -7.45 -5.32 25.55
C THR A 29 -5.95 -5.05 25.45
N GLN A 30 -5.17 -6.12 25.35
CA GLN A 30 -3.76 -6.08 25.01
C GLN A 30 -3.52 -6.91 23.75
N VAL A 31 -2.96 -6.27 22.72
CA VAL A 31 -2.67 -6.89 21.42
C VAL A 31 -1.16 -6.99 21.20
N THR A 32 -0.73 -8.08 20.58
CA THR A 32 0.62 -8.26 20.06
C THR A 32 0.54 -8.78 18.63
N ILE A 33 1.23 -8.14 17.71
CA ILE A 33 1.37 -8.59 16.32
C ILE A 33 2.76 -9.18 16.17
N VAL A 34 2.85 -10.32 15.50
CA VAL A 34 4.11 -10.95 15.12
C VAL A 34 4.12 -11.11 13.60
N ASP A 35 5.13 -10.55 12.95
CA ASP A 35 5.38 -10.72 11.52
C ASP A 35 6.89 -10.78 11.28
N SER A 36 7.33 -11.61 10.31
CA SER A 36 8.75 -11.76 9.96
C SER A 36 9.27 -10.62 9.08
N ASP A 37 8.39 -10.04 8.27
CA ASP A 37 8.76 -9.11 7.19
C ASP A 37 8.44 -7.65 7.58
N GLY A 38 7.82 -7.45 8.75
CA GLY A 38 7.40 -6.15 9.26
C GLY A 38 5.92 -5.86 9.03
N ILE A 39 5.48 -4.65 9.41
CA ILE A 39 4.07 -4.26 9.27
C ILE A 39 3.77 -3.86 7.83
N GLY A 40 2.63 -4.31 7.31
CA GLY A 40 2.11 -3.97 5.99
C GLY A 40 1.78 -5.19 5.14
N GLY A 41 2.53 -6.29 5.30
CA GLY A 41 2.38 -7.52 4.53
C GLY A 41 2.45 -7.31 3.00
N ALA A 42 2.04 -8.33 2.24
CA ALA A 42 2.18 -8.33 0.78
C ALA A 42 1.53 -7.12 0.10
N CYS A 43 0.27 -6.81 0.44
CA CYS A 43 -0.48 -5.71 -0.17
C CYS A 43 0.27 -4.37 -0.12
N VAL A 44 0.86 -4.03 1.04
CA VAL A 44 1.54 -2.75 1.25
C VAL A 44 2.99 -2.78 0.77
N LEU A 45 3.71 -3.87 1.03
CA LEU A 45 5.15 -3.92 0.81
C LEU A 45 5.52 -4.36 -0.62
N TYR A 46 4.72 -5.24 -1.24
CA TYR A 46 5.16 -5.98 -2.44
C TYR A 46 4.12 -6.09 -3.56
N ASP A 47 2.84 -5.78 -3.32
CA ASP A 47 1.76 -6.06 -4.27
C ASP A 47 0.99 -4.78 -4.66
N CYS A 48 -0.18 -4.56 -4.06
CA CYS A 48 -1.11 -3.52 -4.47
C CYS A 48 -0.50 -2.12 -4.45
N VAL A 49 0.15 -1.74 -3.35
CA VAL A 49 0.66 -0.37 -3.16
C VAL A 49 1.81 -0.08 -4.14
N PRO A 50 2.89 -0.87 -4.21
CA PRO A 50 3.96 -0.63 -5.21
C PRO A 50 3.44 -0.65 -6.65
N SER A 51 2.54 -1.59 -6.98
CA SER A 51 1.97 -1.69 -8.33
C SER A 51 1.18 -0.45 -8.71
N LYS A 52 0.35 0.09 -7.79
CA LYS A 52 -0.43 1.31 -8.05
C LYS A 52 0.43 2.56 -8.06
N SER A 53 1.47 2.64 -7.22
CA SER A 53 2.46 3.73 -7.29
C SER A 53 3.16 3.76 -8.65
N PHE A 54 3.56 2.61 -9.19
CA PHE A 54 4.18 2.50 -10.51
C PHE A 54 3.21 2.84 -11.66
N ILE A 55 1.97 2.37 -11.58
CA ILE A 55 0.94 2.73 -12.59
C ILE A 55 0.69 4.25 -12.57
N ALA A 56 0.56 4.85 -11.38
CA ALA A 56 0.34 6.28 -11.26
C ALA A 56 1.54 7.10 -11.80
N SER A 57 2.78 6.69 -11.49
CA SER A 57 3.97 7.40 -11.98
C SER A 57 4.14 7.33 -13.50
N THR A 58 3.60 6.30 -14.14
CA THR A 58 3.63 6.12 -15.60
C THR A 58 2.43 6.72 -16.33
N GLY A 59 1.52 7.42 -15.63
CA GLY A 59 0.33 8.04 -16.23
C GLY A 59 0.65 9.00 -17.37
N VAL A 60 1.63 9.90 -17.19
CA VAL A 60 2.08 10.85 -18.24
C VAL A 60 2.55 10.11 -19.49
N ARG A 61 3.30 9.02 -19.32
CA ARG A 61 3.79 8.20 -20.43
C ARG A 61 2.63 7.55 -21.20
N THR A 62 1.54 7.21 -20.52
CA THR A 62 0.33 6.68 -21.16
C THR A 62 -0.38 7.73 -21.99
N GLU A 63 -0.49 8.96 -21.51
CA GLU A 63 -1.12 10.06 -22.25
C GLU A 63 -0.29 10.49 -23.47
N LEU A 64 1.04 10.51 -23.35
CA LEU A 64 1.93 10.84 -24.48
C LEU A 64 1.82 9.86 -25.65
N ARG A 65 1.46 8.59 -25.41
CA ARG A 65 1.16 7.64 -26.50
C ARG A 65 -0.02 8.09 -27.37
N ARG A 66 -0.94 8.90 -26.84
CA ARG A 66 -2.12 9.41 -27.55
C ARG A 66 -1.91 10.82 -28.13
N ALA A 67 -0.90 11.55 -27.67
CA ALA A 67 -0.64 12.95 -28.00
C ALA A 67 -0.63 13.24 -29.51
N LYS A 68 0.05 12.39 -30.31
CA LYS A 68 0.12 12.54 -31.77
C LYS A 68 -1.27 12.48 -32.45
N GLY A 69 -2.15 11.60 -31.97
CA GLY A 69 -3.52 11.48 -32.50
C GLY A 69 -4.41 12.67 -32.14
N LEU A 70 -3.99 13.49 -31.17
CA LEU A 70 -4.68 14.71 -30.74
C LEU A 70 -4.06 15.99 -31.33
N GLY A 71 -3.06 15.87 -32.20
CA GLY A 71 -2.40 17.00 -32.86
C GLY A 71 -1.24 17.63 -32.08
N PHE A 72 -0.76 17.00 -31.00
CA PHE A 72 0.45 17.42 -30.29
C PHE A 72 1.70 16.78 -30.92
N ASP A 73 2.71 17.60 -31.20
CA ASP A 73 4.03 17.17 -31.67
C ASP A 73 4.99 16.97 -30.49
N ILE A 74 4.71 15.96 -29.67
CA ILE A 74 5.53 15.57 -28.51
C ILE A 74 5.73 14.04 -28.56
N ALA A 75 6.97 13.60 -28.40
CA ALA A 75 7.35 12.19 -28.39
C ALA A 75 7.39 11.61 -26.97
N ILE A 76 7.25 10.29 -26.86
CA ILE A 76 7.33 9.59 -25.58
C ILE A 76 8.71 9.73 -24.90
N ASP A 77 9.76 9.88 -25.70
CA ASP A 77 11.15 10.04 -25.24
C ASP A 77 11.40 11.42 -24.61
N ASP A 78 10.49 12.39 -24.84
CA ASP A 78 10.54 13.72 -24.23
C ASP A 78 10.11 13.68 -22.75
N ALA A 79 9.36 12.66 -22.32
CA ALA A 79 9.00 12.45 -20.91
C ALA A 79 9.93 11.47 -20.22
N LYS A 80 11.12 11.97 -19.86
CA LYS A 80 12.08 11.23 -19.05
C LYS A 80 11.51 10.99 -17.66
N ILE A 81 11.43 9.73 -17.25
CA ILE A 81 11.17 9.33 -15.87
C ILE A 81 12.53 9.31 -15.17
N SER A 82 12.79 10.28 -14.28
CA SER A 82 14.00 10.36 -13.44
C SER A 82 13.84 9.56 -12.16
#